data_AF-A0A9X2CXX6-F1
#
_entry.id   AF-A0A9X2CXX6-F1
#
_cell.length_a   1.000
_cell.length_b   1.000
_cell.length_c   1.000
_cell.angle_alpha   90.00
_cell.angle_beta   90.00
_cell.angle_gamma   90.00
#
_symmetry.space_group_name_H-M   'P 1'
#
loop_
_entity.id
_entity.type
_entity.pdbx_description
1 polymer ?
#
loop_
_entity_poly.entity_id
_entity_poly.type
_entity_poly.pdbx_seq_one_letter_code
_entity_poly.pdbx_strand_id
1 'polypeptide(L)'
;MEKALHDYFCINTGEGLEFYGAKESSFLVEAANFHIERVNGKDCPNTLPQLDAIIYECMEEYYKNGLTDNLVNKLNEILWNVRIQFLVGNRENKLSAIHVAYMPKNPSPLVFGAYMFSNVTSLGGLQGLKRCCNKDCLKFFIGRSNAKWCSSSCGSKYRVNKMRKSKKAACSELFL
;
A
#
# COMPACT_ATOMS: atom_id res chain seq x y z
N MET A 1 -3.17 -4.97 -18.50
CA MET A 1 -2.19 -3.89 -18.24
C MET A 1 -0.97 -4.20 -19.06
N GLU A 2 -0.58 -3.29 -19.95
CA GLU A 2 0.73 -3.35 -20.59
C GLU A 2 1.83 -3.28 -19.51
N LYS A 3 2.91 -4.01 -19.73
CA LYS A 3 4.03 -4.08 -18.79
C LYS A 3 4.75 -2.73 -18.80
N ALA A 4 5.04 -2.18 -17.62
CA ALA A 4 5.86 -0.97 -17.54
C ALA A 4 7.18 -1.16 -18.29
N LEU A 5 7.67 -0.09 -18.93
CA LEU A 5 8.92 -0.08 -19.70
C LEU A 5 10.11 -0.57 -18.85
N HIS A 6 10.03 -0.34 -17.55
CA HIS A 6 10.99 -0.75 -16.55
C HIS A 6 10.26 -1.37 -15.35
N ASP A 7 10.95 -2.28 -14.66
CA ASP A 7 10.52 -2.94 -13.42
C ASP A 7 10.86 -2.13 -12.15
N TYR A 8 11.21 -0.86 -12.32
CA TYR A 8 11.62 0.07 -11.28
C TYR A 8 11.24 1.52 -11.63
N PHE A 9 11.31 2.40 -10.64
CA PHE A 9 11.26 3.84 -10.76
C PHE A 9 12.37 4.48 -9.92
N CYS A 10 12.68 5.75 -10.20
CA CYS A 10 13.81 6.44 -9.58
C CYS A 10 13.38 7.78 -8.97
N ILE A 11 14.00 8.10 -7.84
CA ILE A 11 13.89 9.40 -7.16
C ILE A 11 15.30 9.99 -7.02
N ASN A 12 15.46 11.25 -7.43
CA ASN A 12 16.65 12.04 -7.16
C ASN A 12 16.43 12.84 -5.87
N THR A 13 17.22 12.55 -4.85
CA THR A 13 17.13 13.18 -3.52
C THR A 13 17.88 14.50 -3.39
N GLY A 14 18.61 14.90 -4.44
CA GLY A 14 19.60 15.97 -4.39
C GLY A 14 20.95 15.53 -3.82
N GLU A 15 20.99 14.45 -3.03
CA GLU A 15 22.22 13.80 -2.55
C GLU A 15 22.60 12.58 -3.39
N GLY A 16 21.63 11.98 -4.09
CA GLY A 16 21.85 10.81 -4.93
C GLY A 16 20.58 10.31 -5.60
N LEU A 17 20.71 9.16 -6.29
CA LEU A 17 19.59 8.47 -6.92
C LEU A 17 19.18 7.26 -6.07
N GLU A 18 17.89 7.17 -5.80
CA GLU A 18 17.28 6.02 -5.14
C GLU A 18 16.39 5.27 -6.12
N PHE A 19 16.45 3.94 -6.04
CA PHE A 19 15.74 3.04 -6.95
C PHE A 19 14.74 2.20 -6.18
N TYR A 20 13.52 2.20 -6.67
CA TYR A 20 12.37 1.53 -6.07
C TYR A 20 11.68 0.67 -7.12
N GLY A 21 10.90 -0.31 -6.70
CA GLY A 21 10.17 -1.20 -7.60
C GLY A 21 8.86 -1.71 -6.99
N ALA A 22 8.38 -2.84 -7.50
CA ALA A 22 7.15 -3.45 -7.01
C ALA A 22 7.28 -4.02 -5.58
N LYS A 23 8.50 -4.30 -5.11
CA LYS A 23 8.78 -4.88 -3.79
C LYS A 23 8.43 -3.92 -2.64
N GLU A 24 8.41 -2.62 -2.90
CA GLU A 24 8.02 -1.56 -1.97
C GLU A 24 6.51 -1.59 -1.63
N SER A 25 5.76 -2.53 -2.17
CA SER A 25 4.39 -2.79 -1.74
C SER A 25 4.29 -3.18 -0.25
N SER A 26 5.32 -3.80 0.32
CA SER A 26 5.37 -4.05 1.78
C SER A 26 5.34 -2.75 2.57
N PHE A 27 6.12 -1.75 2.15
CA PHE A 27 6.14 -0.43 2.77
C PHE A 27 4.76 0.24 2.74
N LEU A 28 4.07 0.21 1.59
CA LEU A 28 2.72 0.76 1.48
C LEU A 28 1.72 0.05 2.40
N VAL A 29 1.76 -1.28 2.43
CA VAL A 29 0.90 -2.10 3.30
C VAL A 29 1.17 -1.79 4.78
N GLU A 30 2.43 -1.67 5.18
CA GLU A 30 2.81 -1.33 6.55
C GLU A 30 2.32 0.07 6.93
N ALA A 31 2.58 1.09 6.12
CA ALA A 31 2.14 2.46 6.36
C ALA A 31 0.61 2.56 6.49
N ALA A 32 -0.16 1.95 5.58
CA ALA A 32 -1.62 1.92 5.68
C ALA A 32 -2.10 1.19 6.94
N ASN A 33 -1.39 0.15 7.37
CA ASN A 33 -1.72 -0.58 8.59
C ASN A 33 -1.38 0.21 9.85
N PHE A 34 -0.32 1.01 9.85
CA PHE A 34 -0.02 1.94 10.94
C PHE A 34 -1.09 3.01 11.07
N HIS A 35 -1.63 3.53 9.96
CA HIS A 35 -2.78 4.44 10.02
C HIS A 35 -3.97 3.80 10.74
N ILE A 36 -4.33 2.55 10.39
CA ILE A 36 -5.41 1.81 11.04
C ILE A 36 -5.14 1.64 12.54
N GLU A 37 -3.91 1.31 12.92
CA GLU A 37 -3.55 1.14 14.33
C GLU A 37 -3.60 2.45 15.11
N ARG A 38 -3.16 3.55 14.50
CA ARG A 38 -3.21 4.90 15.08
C ARG A 38 -4.64 5.36 15.33
N VAL A 39 -5.55 5.13 14.38
CA VAL A 39 -6.99 5.43 14.54
C VAL A 39 -7.61 4.59 15.68
N ASN A 40 -7.07 3.40 15.96
CA ASN A 40 -7.49 2.56 17.08
C ASN A 40 -6.76 2.89 18.40
N GLY A 41 -6.07 4.04 18.49
CA GLY A 41 -5.42 4.51 19.71
C GLY A 41 -4.09 3.82 20.05
N LYS A 42 -3.48 3.12 19.10
CA LYS A 42 -2.12 2.56 19.29
C LYS A 42 -1.08 3.57 18.83
N ASP A 43 -0.03 3.73 19.62
CA ASP A 43 1.12 4.55 19.22
C ASP A 43 1.99 3.79 18.20
N CYS A 44 2.49 4.52 17.20
CA CYS A 44 3.32 4.03 16.10
C CYS A 44 4.45 5.06 15.86
N PRO A 45 5.47 5.11 16.74
CA PRO A 45 6.43 6.22 16.78
C PRO A 45 7.35 6.29 15.56
N ASN A 46 7.44 5.22 14.77
CA ASN A 46 8.42 5.09 13.69
C ASN A 46 7.93 5.61 12.34
N THR A 47 6.78 6.27 12.27
CA THR A 47 6.16 6.71 11.00
C THR A 47 5.49 8.08 11.09
N LEU A 48 5.53 8.81 9.98
CA LEU A 48 4.92 10.13 9.85
C LEU A 48 3.40 9.97 9.66
N PRO A 49 2.53 10.47 10.57
CA PRO A 49 1.09 10.27 10.49
C PRO A 49 0.46 10.69 9.15
N GLN A 50 0.97 11.78 8.56
CA GLN A 50 0.48 12.27 7.27
C GLN A 50 0.83 11.32 6.12
N LEU A 51 1.99 10.67 6.17
CA LEU A 51 2.41 9.67 5.18
C LEU A 51 1.51 8.43 5.26
N ASP A 52 1.28 7.93 6.47
CA ASP A 52 0.41 6.79 6.71
C ASP A 52 -1.02 7.05 6.21
N ALA A 53 -1.54 8.26 6.48
CA ALA A 53 -2.88 8.67 6.10
C ALA A 53 -3.07 8.72 4.58
N ILE A 54 -2.18 9.38 3.83
CA ILE A 54 -2.33 9.45 2.37
C ILE A 54 -2.18 8.08 1.71
N ILE A 55 -1.26 7.24 2.21
CA ILE A 55 -1.10 5.87 1.71
C ILE A 55 -2.37 5.06 2.01
N TYR A 56 -2.90 5.15 3.24
CA TYR A 56 -4.16 4.49 3.61
C TYR A 56 -5.32 4.91 2.70
N GLU A 57 -5.52 6.22 2.48
CA GLU A 57 -6.59 6.74 1.65
C GLU A 57 -6.52 6.23 0.21
N CYS A 58 -5.32 6.29 -0.40
CA CYS A 58 -5.10 5.79 -1.75
C CYS A 58 -5.31 4.26 -1.84
N MET A 59 -4.79 3.50 -0.87
CA MET A 59 -4.95 2.05 -0.83
C MET A 59 -6.40 1.64 -0.60
N GLU A 60 -7.15 2.37 0.22
CA GLU A 60 -8.56 2.09 0.50
C GLU A 60 -9.44 2.36 -0.72
N GLU A 61 -9.23 3.50 -1.39
CA GLU A 61 -9.95 3.84 -2.63
C GLU A 61 -9.65 2.79 -3.72
N TYR A 62 -8.38 2.46 -3.91
CA TYR A 62 -7.96 1.44 -4.88
C TYR A 62 -8.49 0.05 -4.55
N TYR A 63 -8.51 -0.35 -3.27
CA TYR A 63 -9.07 -1.63 -2.86
C TYR A 63 -10.57 -1.72 -3.12
N LYS A 64 -11.32 -0.64 -2.86
CA LYS A 64 -12.78 -0.61 -3.03
C LYS A 64 -13.21 -0.52 -4.48
N ASN A 65 -12.57 0.38 -5.24
CA ASN A 65 -13.06 0.83 -6.53
C ASN A 65 -12.09 0.52 -7.68
N GLY A 66 -10.89 0.02 -7.39
CA GLY A 66 -9.83 -0.12 -8.39
C GLY A 66 -9.26 1.22 -8.81
N LEU A 67 -8.71 1.27 -10.03
CA LEU A 67 -8.23 2.52 -10.62
C LEU A 67 -9.43 3.30 -11.18
N THR A 68 -9.71 4.46 -10.59
CA THR A 68 -10.80 5.37 -11.00
C THR A 68 -10.24 6.75 -11.38
N ASP A 69 -10.97 7.49 -12.20
CA ASP A 69 -10.61 8.89 -12.53
C ASP A 69 -10.51 9.77 -11.28
N ASN A 70 -11.34 9.52 -10.27
CA ASN A 70 -11.28 10.22 -8.99
C ASN A 70 -9.94 10.01 -8.28
N LEU A 71 -9.47 8.76 -8.20
CA LEU A 71 -8.15 8.45 -7.63
C LEU A 71 -7.02 9.08 -8.45
N VAL A 72 -7.10 9.00 -9.78
CA VAL A 72 -6.10 9.59 -10.69
C VAL A 72 -6.03 11.11 -10.52
N ASN A 73 -7.18 11.79 -10.49
CA ASN A 73 -7.24 13.24 -10.32
C ASN A 73 -6.66 13.67 -8.96
N LYS A 74 -7.01 12.99 -7.87
CA LYS A 74 -6.43 13.25 -6.54
C LYS A 74 -4.92 13.10 -6.53
N LEU A 75 -4.39 12.06 -7.18
CA LEU A 75 -2.95 11.84 -7.30
C LEU A 75 -2.30 12.96 -8.13
N ASN A 76 -2.91 13.35 -9.24
CA ASN A 76 -2.39 14.42 -10.10
C ASN A 76 -2.39 15.79 -9.40
N GLU A 77 -3.39 16.11 -8.58
CA GLU A 77 -3.41 17.34 -7.78
C GLU A 77 -2.20 17.43 -6.83
N ILE A 78 -1.83 16.30 -6.22
CA ILE A 78 -0.68 16.22 -5.31
C ILE A 78 0.65 16.25 -6.10
N LEU A 79 0.70 15.56 -7.23
CA LEU A 79 1.93 15.30 -7.97
C LEU A 79 2.24 16.35 -9.06
N TRP A 80 1.31 17.27 -9.36
CA TRP A 80 1.46 18.26 -10.44
C TRP A 80 2.78 19.05 -10.39
N ASN A 81 3.25 19.39 -9.19
CA ASN A 81 4.47 20.17 -9.00
C ASN A 81 5.75 19.32 -8.88
N VAL A 82 5.65 17.99 -9.00
CA VAL A 82 6.82 17.11 -8.96
C VAL A 82 7.64 17.32 -10.22
N ARG A 83 8.87 17.80 -10.06
CA ARG A 83 9.79 18.01 -11.17
C ARG A 83 10.28 16.66 -11.67
N ILE A 84 10.10 16.40 -12.96
CA ILE A 84 10.64 15.22 -13.62
C ILE A 84 11.90 15.60 -14.39
N GLN A 85 12.96 14.84 -14.17
CA GLN A 85 14.25 14.94 -14.86
C GLN A 85 14.42 13.74 -15.77
N PHE A 86 15.22 13.92 -16.82
CA PHE A 86 15.60 12.85 -17.73
C PHE A 86 17.08 12.58 -17.59
N LEU A 87 17.44 11.36 -17.19
CA LEU A 87 18.83 10.93 -17.06
C LEU A 87 19.14 9.88 -18.12
N VAL A 88 20.31 10.01 -18.74
CA VAL A 88 20.85 9.03 -19.66
C VAL A 88 22.00 8.31 -18.97
N GLY A 89 21.93 6.99 -18.90
CA GLY A 89 22.93 6.16 -18.25
C GLY A 89 23.25 4.91 -19.04
N ASN A 90 24.37 4.27 -18.71
CA ASN A 90 24.67 2.92 -19.17
C ASN A 90 24.01 1.91 -18.20
N ARG A 91 23.09 1.09 -18.72
CA ARG A 91 22.48 -0.02 -17.98
C ARG A 91 22.59 -1.28 -18.81
N GLU A 92 23.17 -2.34 -18.23
CA GLU A 92 23.41 -3.61 -18.93
C GLU A 92 24.14 -3.43 -20.29
N ASN A 93 25.13 -2.53 -20.34
CA ASN A 93 25.86 -2.16 -21.55
C ASN A 93 25.00 -1.54 -22.67
N LYS A 94 23.87 -0.91 -22.30
CA LYS A 94 22.99 -0.20 -23.22
C LYS A 94 22.73 1.22 -22.74
N LEU A 95 22.71 2.16 -23.68
CA LEU A 95 22.27 3.52 -23.43
C LEU A 95 20.79 3.50 -23.05
N SER A 96 20.48 3.89 -21.82
CA SER A 96 19.13 3.85 -21.26
C SER A 96 18.72 5.24 -20.80
N ALA A 97 17.52 5.61 -21.19
CA ALA A 97 16.83 6.83 -20.80
C ALA A 97 15.91 6.54 -19.62
N ILE A 98 16.05 7.28 -18.52
CA ILE A 98 15.27 7.05 -17.30
C ILE A 98 14.63 8.38 -16.87
N HIS A 99 13.32 8.35 -16.65
CA HIS A 99 12.60 9.45 -16.01
C HIS A 99 12.79 9.35 -14.50
N VAL A 100 13.17 10.47 -13.88
CA VAL A 100 13.49 10.55 -12.46
C VAL A 100 12.70 11.68 -11.84
N ALA A 101 11.93 11.40 -10.78
CA ALA A 101 11.33 12.47 -10.01
C ALA A 101 12.37 13.10 -9.09
N TYR A 102 12.46 14.43 -9.09
CA TYR A 102 13.22 15.14 -8.08
C TYR A 102 12.36 15.32 -6.83
N MET A 103 12.80 14.71 -5.73
CA MET A 103 12.20 14.85 -4.41
C MET A 103 13.32 14.98 -3.39
N PRO A 104 13.54 16.15 -2.76
CA PRO A 104 14.63 16.31 -1.80
C PRO A 104 14.50 15.30 -0.65
N LYS A 105 15.60 14.97 0.03
CA LYS A 105 15.68 13.95 1.11
C LYS A 105 14.54 13.97 2.15
N ASN A 106 13.96 15.14 2.41
CA ASN A 106 12.77 15.29 3.25
C ASN A 106 11.62 15.90 2.41
N PRO A 107 11.00 15.13 1.52
CA PRO A 107 9.90 15.63 0.71
C PRO A 107 8.64 15.76 1.57
N SER A 108 7.64 16.49 1.06
CA SER A 108 6.32 16.48 1.68
C SER A 108 5.80 15.03 1.80
N PRO A 109 5.34 14.59 3.00
CA PRO A 109 4.78 13.25 3.20
C PRO A 109 3.65 12.91 2.22
N LEU A 110 2.83 13.91 1.87
CA LEU A 110 1.76 13.78 0.88
C LEU A 110 2.31 13.43 -0.50
N VAL A 111 3.31 14.18 -0.96
CA VAL A 111 3.94 13.99 -2.27
C VAL A 111 4.64 12.64 -2.34
N PHE A 112 5.42 12.29 -1.32
CA PHE A 112 6.12 11.01 -1.27
C PHE A 112 5.14 9.84 -1.24
N GLY A 113 4.13 9.88 -0.37
CA GLY A 113 3.12 8.82 -0.28
C GLY A 113 2.34 8.63 -1.58
N ALA A 114 1.87 9.72 -2.20
CA ALA A 114 1.16 9.67 -3.48
C ALA A 114 2.05 9.13 -4.61
N TYR A 115 3.32 9.55 -4.67
CA TYR A 115 4.24 9.10 -5.70
C TYR A 115 4.64 7.64 -5.55
N MET A 116 4.95 7.21 -4.32
CA MET A 116 5.23 5.81 -4.00
C MET A 116 4.02 4.93 -4.33
N PHE A 117 2.82 5.32 -3.90
CA PHE A 117 1.59 4.61 -4.23
C PHE A 117 1.40 4.47 -5.75
N SER A 118 1.53 5.57 -6.49
CA SER A 118 1.30 5.60 -7.95
C SER A 118 2.26 4.66 -8.68
N ASN A 119 3.56 4.76 -8.40
CA ASN A 119 4.57 3.99 -9.10
C ASN A 119 4.59 2.51 -8.69
N VAL A 120 4.44 2.19 -7.39
CA VAL A 120 4.35 0.79 -6.95
C VAL A 120 3.11 0.12 -7.56
N THR A 121 1.98 0.84 -7.65
CA THR A 121 0.76 0.33 -8.27
C THR A 121 0.94 0.10 -9.77
N SER A 122 1.57 1.04 -10.50
CA SER A 122 1.82 0.90 -11.94
C SER A 122 2.77 -0.26 -12.28
N LEU A 123 3.69 -0.59 -11.37
CA LEU A 123 4.56 -1.77 -11.45
C LEU A 123 3.88 -3.08 -11.04
N GLY A 124 2.59 -3.05 -10.68
CA GLY A 124 1.84 -4.24 -10.25
C GLY A 124 2.14 -4.69 -8.82
N GLY A 125 2.80 -3.87 -8.00
CA GLY A 125 3.16 -4.20 -6.62
C GLY A 125 1.95 -4.47 -5.71
N LEU A 126 0.76 -3.96 -6.07
CA LEU A 126 -0.49 -4.20 -5.33
C LEU A 126 -1.31 -5.38 -5.88
N GLN A 127 -0.77 -6.21 -6.77
CA GLN A 127 -1.47 -7.39 -7.25
C GLN A 127 -1.74 -8.36 -6.08
N GLY A 128 -3.02 -8.70 -5.86
CA GLY A 128 -3.43 -9.55 -4.74
C GLY A 128 -3.63 -8.80 -3.42
N LEU A 129 -3.77 -7.47 -3.47
CA LEU A 129 -4.18 -6.65 -2.32
C LEU A 129 -5.54 -7.08 -1.78
N LYS A 130 -5.62 -7.24 -0.46
CA LYS A 130 -6.79 -7.72 0.27
C LYS A 130 -6.90 -7.05 1.64
N ARG A 131 -8.13 -7.07 2.19
CA ARG A 131 -8.43 -6.81 3.61
C ARG A 131 -8.56 -8.12 4.38
N CYS A 132 -8.07 -8.14 5.62
CA CYS A 132 -8.22 -9.31 6.49
C CYS A 132 -9.71 -9.61 6.77
N CYS A 133 -10.14 -10.86 6.64
CA CYS A 133 -11.54 -11.25 6.89
C CYS A 133 -11.88 -11.40 8.39
N ASN A 134 -10.93 -11.22 9.30
CA ASN A 134 -11.26 -11.22 10.73
C ASN A 134 -11.90 -9.87 11.07
N LYS A 135 -13.13 -9.86 11.61
CA LYS A 135 -13.92 -8.62 11.83
C LYS A 135 -13.20 -7.58 12.69
N ASP A 136 -12.35 -8.04 13.61
CA ASP A 136 -11.59 -7.18 14.52
C ASP A 136 -10.23 -6.75 13.93
N CYS A 137 -9.93 -7.13 12.68
CA CYS A 137 -8.70 -6.81 11.98
C CYS A 137 -9.03 -6.27 10.60
N LEU A 138 -8.87 -4.96 10.43
CA LEU A 138 -9.07 -4.31 9.14
C LEU A 138 -7.76 -4.22 8.32
N LYS A 139 -6.67 -4.86 8.75
CA LYS A 139 -5.37 -4.68 8.08
C LYS A 139 -5.38 -5.11 6.61
N PHE A 140 -4.67 -4.35 5.79
CA PHE A 140 -4.31 -4.71 4.42
C PHE A 140 -3.22 -5.78 4.41
N PHE A 141 -3.21 -6.60 3.37
CA PHE A 141 -2.13 -7.53 3.05
C PHE A 141 -2.12 -7.87 1.56
N ILE A 142 -0.95 -8.23 1.03
CA ILE A 142 -0.81 -8.86 -0.29
C ILE A 142 -0.83 -10.37 -0.08
N GLY A 143 -1.72 -11.09 -0.75
CA GLY A 143 -1.84 -12.53 -0.56
C GLY A 143 -2.28 -13.30 -1.80
N ARG A 144 -2.02 -14.61 -1.80
CA ARG A 144 -2.50 -15.54 -2.83
C ARG A 144 -4.02 -15.45 -2.97
N SER A 145 -4.57 -15.86 -4.11
CA SER A 145 -6.01 -15.79 -4.42
C SER A 145 -6.91 -16.41 -3.34
N ASN A 146 -6.48 -17.49 -2.68
CA ASN A 146 -7.22 -18.17 -1.61
C ASN A 146 -6.94 -17.63 -0.19
N ALA A 147 -5.97 -16.73 0.00
CA ALA A 147 -5.66 -16.17 1.30
C ALA A 147 -6.79 -15.24 1.79
N LYS A 148 -7.25 -15.45 3.03
CA LYS A 148 -8.35 -14.69 3.67
C LYS A 148 -7.92 -13.87 4.88
N TRP A 149 -6.74 -14.12 5.43
CA TRP A 149 -6.28 -13.50 6.66
C TRP A 149 -4.86 -12.96 6.48
N CYS A 150 -4.58 -11.79 7.07
CA CYS A 150 -3.27 -11.17 7.02
C CYS A 150 -2.21 -11.91 7.86
N SER A 151 -2.64 -12.79 8.78
CA SER A 151 -1.75 -13.60 9.61
C SER A 151 -2.41 -14.89 10.09
N SER A 152 -1.59 -15.87 10.47
CA SER A 152 -2.03 -17.13 11.10
C SER A 152 -2.86 -16.86 12.36
N SER A 153 -2.43 -15.89 13.18
CA SER A 153 -3.13 -15.45 14.38
C SER A 153 -4.54 -14.93 14.09
N CYS A 154 -4.73 -14.14 13.02
CA CYS A 154 -6.06 -13.68 12.62
C CYS A 154 -6.96 -14.85 12.17
N GLY A 155 -6.40 -15.81 11.41
CA GLY A 155 -7.13 -17.00 10.99
C GLY A 155 -7.56 -17.88 12.16
N SER A 156 -6.67 -18.08 13.15
CA SER A 156 -6.98 -18.84 14.37
C SER A 156 -8.04 -18.16 15.21
N LYS A 157 -7.92 -16.85 15.47
CA LYS A 157 -8.94 -16.06 16.19
C LYS A 157 -10.31 -16.16 15.52
N TYR A 158 -10.37 -16.04 14.20
CA TYR A 158 -11.60 -16.16 13.44
C TYR A 158 -12.27 -17.54 13.64
N ARG A 159 -11.51 -18.63 13.51
CA ARG A 159 -12.03 -20.00 13.70
C ARG A 159 -12.58 -20.22 15.11
N VAL A 160 -11.86 -19.75 16.14
CA VAL A 160 -12.29 -19.85 17.54
C VAL A 160 -13.59 -19.07 17.76
N ASN A 161 -13.67 -17.82 17.27
CA ASN A 161 -14.87 -17.00 17.41
C ASN A 161 -16.08 -17.62 16.69
N LYS A 162 -15.89 -18.20 15.50
CA LYS A 162 -16.94 -18.92 14.77
C LYS A 162 -17.45 -20.13 15.57
N MET A 163 -16.55 -20.94 16.10
CA MET A 163 -16.89 -22.12 16.92
C MET A 163 -17.64 -21.74 18.21
N ARG A 164 -17.24 -20.65 18.88
CA ARG A 164 -17.94 -20.16 20.08
C ARG A 164 -19.36 -19.70 19.77
N LYS A 165 -19.56 -19.02 18.64
CA LYS A 165 -20.90 -18.58 18.20
C LYS A 165 -21.82 -19.76 17.88
N SER A 166 -21.33 -20.78 17.17
CA SER A 166 -22.13 -21.96 16.87
C SER A 166 -22.49 -22.75 18.13
N LYS A 167 -21.55 -22.90 19.08
CA LYS A 167 -21.84 -23.53 20.38
C LYS A 167 -22.89 -22.77 21.18
N LYS A 168 -22.80 -21.43 21.20
CA LYS A 168 -23.79 -20.58 21.89
C LYS A 168 -25.18 -20.70 21.25
N ALA A 169 -25.26 -20.68 19.92
CA ALA A 169 -26.52 -20.83 19.17
C ALA A 169 -27.18 -22.21 19.41
N ALA A 170 -26.39 -23.29 19.35
CA ALA A 170 -26.87 -24.64 19.63
C ALA A 170 -27.35 -24.81 21.09
N CYS A 171 -26.71 -24.12 22.04
CA CYS A 171 -27.14 -24.15 23.44
C CYS A 171 -28.47 -23.39 23.65
N SER A 172 -28.68 -22.26 22.96
CA SER A 172 -29.94 -21.50 23.06
C SER A 172 -31.15 -22.21 22.44
N GLU A 173 -30.95 -23.08 21.45
CA GLU A 173 -32.03 -23.90 20.86
C GLU A 173 -32.44 -25.09 21.73
N LEU A 174 -31.61 -25.49 22.71
CA LEU A 174 -31.92 -26.56 23.66
C LEU A 174 -32.75 -26.09 24.87
N PHE A 175 -33.01 -24.78 24.98
CA PHE A 175 -33.81 -24.17 26.05
C PHE A 175 -35.14 -23.56 25.54
N LEU A 176 -35.56 -23.89 24.32
CA LEU A 176 -36.87 -23.59 23.73
C LEU A 176 -37.60 -24.90 23.44
#